data_AF-A0A529P504-F1
#
_entry.id   AF-A0A529P504-F1
#
_cell.length_a   1.000
_cell.length_b   1.000
_cell.length_c   1.000
_cell.angle_alpha   90.00
_cell.angle_beta   90.00
_cell.angle_gamma   90.00
#
_symmetry.space_group_name_H-M   'P 1'
#
loop_
_entity.id
_entity.type
_entity.pdbx_description
1 polymer ?
#
loop_
_entity_poly.entity_id
_entity_poly.type
_entity_poly.pdbx_seq_one_letter_code
_entity_poly.pdbx_strand_id
1 'polypeptide(L)'
;IHAKAMQGPDVILCIFPADHMIGNVPAFLSAVARAIEHAGQGRIATLGINPTRPDTAFGYIEADGENVVRFVEKPDLETAKAYVASKRFFWNAGIFCFRAQVMLEAMAKHCPAVIDAVVASYEDSHVSRGEGFANIELSSEHFAMAPRISLDHAVMEKAQNLAVVPCDMEWNDIGSWNAMAELVAPDQSGNRIRGDVRMVDTADSFISSDKRVIGTVGVSDLVIVDSPDALLVASRDRVQDVKKLFESLKASGHEAHLLHSTVHRPWGTYTVLEEGERFKIKRIEVKPGRRLSLQMHHHRSEHWVVVSGTAKIINGDEELLLATNQSTYIPCGHKHRLENPGKIDLVIIEVQSGDYLGEDDIVRFDDVYGRA
;
A
#
# COMPACT_ATOMS: atom_id res chain seq x y z
N ILE A 1 -0.78 -20.10 8.77
CA ILE A 1 -1.69 -20.82 9.70
C ILE A 1 -3.00 -21.15 9.01
N HIS A 2 -3.82 -20.15 8.64
CA HIS A 2 -5.10 -20.37 7.94
C HIS A 2 -5.01 -21.30 6.73
N ALA A 3 -4.07 -21.06 5.80
CA ALA A 3 -3.88 -21.91 4.63
C ALA A 3 -3.61 -23.38 4.99
N LYS A 4 -2.80 -23.65 6.02
CA LYS A 4 -2.56 -25.01 6.53
C LYS A 4 -3.85 -25.64 7.06
N ALA A 5 -4.69 -24.88 7.77
CA ALA A 5 -5.96 -25.38 8.29
C ALA A 5 -6.97 -25.72 7.17
N MET A 6 -6.99 -24.92 6.10
CA MET A 6 -7.96 -25.07 5.01
C MET A 6 -7.53 -26.04 3.90
N GLN A 7 -6.23 -26.10 3.60
CA GLN A 7 -5.68 -26.82 2.44
C GLN A 7 -4.67 -27.90 2.83
N GLY A 8 -4.37 -28.04 4.12
CA GLY A 8 -3.41 -29.03 4.64
C GLY A 8 -1.98 -28.51 4.77
N PRO A 9 -1.10 -29.26 5.46
CA PRO A 9 0.26 -28.83 5.79
C PRO A 9 1.18 -28.63 4.57
N ASP A 10 0.91 -29.37 3.49
CA ASP A 10 1.74 -29.38 2.28
C ASP A 10 1.31 -28.35 1.23
N VAL A 11 0.30 -27.52 1.50
CA VAL A 11 -0.07 -26.43 0.59
C VAL A 11 1.11 -25.49 0.37
N ILE A 12 1.39 -25.18 -0.89
CA ILE A 12 2.44 -24.22 -1.26
C ILE A 12 1.84 -22.82 -1.27
N LEU A 13 2.47 -21.92 -0.53
CA LEU A 13 2.17 -20.51 -0.48
C LEU A 13 3.19 -19.78 -1.35
N CYS A 14 2.69 -18.90 -2.21
CA CYS A 14 3.52 -17.94 -2.94
C CYS A 14 3.19 -16.55 -2.40
N ILE A 15 4.19 -15.87 -1.84
CA ILE A 15 4.08 -14.55 -1.22
C ILE A 15 4.67 -13.52 -2.16
N PHE A 16 3.89 -12.49 -2.49
CA PHE A 16 4.27 -11.43 -3.41
C PHE A 16 4.06 -10.06 -2.74
N PRO A 17 5.06 -9.16 -2.78
CA PRO A 17 4.86 -7.76 -2.46
C PRO A 17 3.87 -7.13 -3.46
N ALA A 18 2.98 -6.27 -2.96
CA ALA A 18 1.92 -5.65 -3.77
C ALA A 18 2.38 -4.39 -4.51
N ASP A 19 3.58 -3.91 -4.19
CA ASP A 19 4.18 -2.64 -4.59
C ASP A 19 5.35 -2.81 -5.57
N HIS A 20 5.57 -4.01 -6.12
CA HIS A 20 6.60 -4.25 -7.12
C HIS A 20 6.09 -4.11 -8.56
N MET A 21 6.97 -3.70 -9.47
CA MET A 21 6.76 -3.76 -10.92
C MET A 21 7.50 -4.96 -11.53
N ILE A 22 6.84 -5.63 -12.47
CA ILE A 22 7.40 -6.73 -13.25
C ILE A 22 7.15 -6.44 -14.72
N GLY A 23 8.21 -6.11 -15.48
CA GLY A 23 8.10 -5.82 -16.92
C GLY A 23 7.98 -7.08 -17.78
N ASN A 24 8.71 -8.15 -17.44
CA ASN A 24 8.72 -9.41 -18.20
C ASN A 24 7.94 -10.51 -17.46
N VAL A 25 6.62 -10.49 -17.65
CA VAL A 25 5.68 -11.45 -17.02
C VAL A 25 5.98 -12.92 -17.37
N PRO A 26 6.29 -13.30 -18.63
CA PRO A 26 6.67 -14.69 -18.94
C PRO A 26 7.88 -15.20 -18.15
N ALA A 27 8.92 -14.38 -18.00
CA ALA A 27 10.10 -14.75 -17.21
C ALA A 27 9.75 -14.91 -15.72
N PHE A 28 8.93 -14.00 -15.17
CA PHE A 28 8.42 -14.11 -13.80
C PHE A 28 7.63 -15.41 -13.57
N LEU A 29 6.68 -15.74 -14.44
CA LEU A 29 5.88 -16.97 -14.30
C LEU A 29 6.75 -18.23 -14.37
N SER A 30 7.77 -18.25 -15.24
CA SER A 30 8.73 -19.35 -15.29
C SER A 30 9.55 -19.46 -14.01
N ALA A 31 9.95 -18.34 -13.43
CA ALA A 31 10.71 -18.32 -12.18
C ALA A 31 9.85 -18.78 -10.98
N VAL A 32 8.58 -18.36 -10.92
CA VAL A 32 7.62 -18.81 -9.91
C VAL A 32 7.37 -20.32 -10.01
N ALA A 33 7.20 -20.85 -11.23
CA ALA A 33 7.05 -22.30 -11.43
C ALA A 33 8.26 -23.07 -10.89
N ARG A 34 9.48 -22.61 -11.17
CA ARG A 34 10.71 -23.19 -10.62
C ARG A 34 10.80 -23.06 -9.10
N ALA A 35 10.35 -21.94 -8.52
CA ALA A 35 10.32 -21.75 -7.08
C ALA A 35 9.31 -22.69 -6.39
N ILE A 36 8.18 -22.98 -7.04
CA ILE A 36 7.19 -23.97 -6.58
C ILE A 36 7.80 -25.38 -6.57
N GLU A 37 8.61 -25.75 -7.57
CA GLU A 37 9.32 -27.04 -7.57
C GLU A 37 10.25 -27.18 -6.36
N HIS A 38 11.04 -26.15 -6.04
CA HIS A 38 11.88 -26.12 -4.83
C HIS A 38 11.05 -26.20 -3.54
N ALA A 39 9.93 -25.49 -3.48
CA ALA A 39 9.01 -25.54 -2.34
C ALA A 39 8.45 -26.96 -2.12
N GLY A 40 8.10 -27.65 -3.21
CA GLY A 40 7.68 -29.06 -3.19
C GLY A 40 8.74 -30.00 -2.61
N GLN A 41 10.02 -29.67 -2.78
CA GLN A 41 11.16 -30.41 -2.20
C GLN A 41 11.44 -30.04 -0.73
N GLY A 42 10.59 -29.23 -0.10
CA GLY A 42 10.76 -28.80 1.30
C GLY A 42 11.73 -27.65 1.52
N ARG A 43 12.07 -26.92 0.46
CA ARG A 43 12.89 -25.70 0.54
C ARG A 43 11.99 -24.47 0.72
N ILE A 44 12.59 -23.38 1.18
CA ILE A 44 12.00 -22.04 1.09
C ILE A 44 12.67 -21.35 -0.09
N ALA A 45 11.95 -21.21 -1.19
CA ALA A 45 12.47 -20.62 -2.41
C ALA A 45 12.22 -19.10 -2.45
N THR A 46 13.16 -18.34 -2.99
CA THR A 46 13.02 -16.92 -3.31
C THR A 46 13.44 -16.63 -4.75
N LEU A 47 13.03 -15.50 -5.29
CA LEU A 47 13.49 -15.01 -6.60
C LEU A 47 14.67 -14.06 -6.43
N GLY A 48 15.72 -14.30 -7.23
CA GLY A 48 16.96 -13.53 -7.19
C GLY A 48 17.16 -12.70 -8.46
N ILE A 49 17.35 -11.38 -8.30
CA ILE A 49 17.63 -10.47 -9.42
C ILE A 49 19.13 -10.23 -9.54
N ASN A 50 19.66 -10.19 -10.77
CA ASN A 50 21.05 -9.84 -11.00
C ASN A 50 21.31 -8.38 -10.57
N PRO A 51 22.23 -8.13 -9.61
CA PRO A 51 22.54 -6.78 -9.19
C PRO A 51 23.20 -5.98 -10.32
N THR A 52 22.63 -4.84 -10.67
CA THR A 52 23.21 -3.92 -11.67
C THR A 52 24.02 -2.79 -11.03
N ARG A 53 23.89 -2.59 -9.71
CA ARG A 53 24.59 -1.58 -8.92
C ARG A 53 24.78 -2.04 -7.46
N PRO A 54 25.67 -1.42 -6.68
CA PRO A 54 25.80 -1.70 -5.24
C PRO A 54 24.71 -0.94 -4.46
N ASP A 55 23.53 -1.53 -4.35
CA ASP A 55 22.38 -0.90 -3.68
C ASP A 55 22.25 -1.38 -2.23
N THR A 56 22.44 -0.48 -1.26
CA THR A 56 22.38 -0.81 0.17
C THR A 56 20.96 -0.96 0.70
N ALA A 57 19.93 -0.65 -0.10
CA ALA A 57 18.54 -0.78 0.30
C ALA A 57 18.01 -2.23 0.16
N PHE A 58 18.71 -3.09 -0.60
CA PHE A 58 18.29 -4.46 -0.88
C PHE A 58 18.98 -5.50 0.00
N GLY A 59 18.27 -6.60 0.22
CA GLY A 59 18.88 -7.86 0.67
C GLY A 59 19.68 -8.52 -0.46
N TYR A 60 20.79 -9.14 -0.10
CA TYR A 60 21.68 -9.87 -1.01
C TYR A 60 21.72 -11.35 -0.65
N ILE A 61 21.68 -12.20 -1.68
CA ILE A 61 21.66 -13.65 -1.57
C ILE A 61 22.91 -14.19 -2.24
N GLU A 62 23.86 -14.72 -1.48
CA GLU A 62 25.00 -15.47 -2.05
C GLU A 62 24.53 -16.86 -2.41
N ALA A 63 24.82 -17.32 -3.64
CA ALA A 63 24.39 -18.64 -4.07
C ALA A 63 25.42 -19.37 -4.93
N ASP A 64 25.35 -20.70 -4.86
CA ASP A 64 26.01 -21.63 -5.78
C ASP A 64 24.93 -22.33 -6.60
N GLY A 65 24.74 -21.86 -7.83
CA GLY A 65 23.55 -22.18 -8.63
C GLY A 65 22.28 -21.68 -7.95
N GLU A 66 21.35 -22.59 -7.68
CA GLU A 66 20.09 -22.28 -6.96
C GLU A 66 20.19 -22.53 -5.45
N ASN A 67 21.35 -22.95 -4.94
CA ASN A 67 21.57 -23.19 -3.53
C ASN A 67 22.07 -21.92 -2.84
N VAL A 68 21.30 -21.43 -1.86
CA VAL A 68 21.70 -20.26 -1.08
C VAL A 68 22.81 -20.65 -0.09
N VAL A 69 23.94 -19.96 -0.18
CA VAL A 69 25.06 -20.07 0.76
C VAL A 69 24.78 -19.23 1.99
N ARG A 70 24.33 -17.98 1.78
CA ARG A 70 23.88 -17.08 2.85
C ARG A 70 22.97 -15.98 2.32
N PHE A 71 22.17 -15.45 3.23
CA PHE A 71 21.33 -14.29 3.03
C PHE A 71 21.87 -13.15 3.89
N VAL A 72 21.91 -11.93 3.35
CA VAL A 72 22.39 -10.73 4.05
C VAL A 72 21.45 -9.57 3.75
N GLU A 73 20.73 -9.07 4.75
CA GLU A 73 19.86 -7.92 4.59
C GLU A 73 20.63 -6.59 4.68
N LYS A 74 20.50 -5.73 3.65
CA LYS A 74 20.95 -4.31 3.66
C LYS A 74 22.41 -4.11 4.10
N PRO A 75 23.39 -4.60 3.31
CA PRO A 75 24.80 -4.42 3.62
C PRO A 75 25.24 -2.95 3.49
N ASP A 76 26.40 -2.61 4.05
CA ASP A 76 27.06 -1.33 3.78
C ASP A 76 27.55 -1.24 2.31
N LEU A 77 27.86 -0.02 1.87
CA LEU A 77 28.21 0.26 0.48
C LEU A 77 29.46 -0.48 -0.01
N GLU A 78 30.48 -0.63 0.83
CA GLU A 78 31.72 -1.32 0.45
C GLU A 78 31.47 -2.82 0.29
N THR A 79 30.69 -3.39 1.21
CA THR A 79 30.22 -4.78 1.13
C THR A 79 29.36 -5.00 -0.13
N ALA A 80 28.42 -4.10 -0.44
CA ALA A 80 27.59 -4.18 -1.64
C ALA A 80 28.42 -4.14 -2.94
N LYS A 81 29.45 -3.28 -3.00
CA LYS A 81 30.40 -3.24 -4.14
C LYS A 81 31.10 -4.57 -4.33
N ALA A 82 31.57 -5.19 -3.24
CA ALA A 82 32.22 -6.50 -3.30
C ALA A 82 31.25 -7.60 -3.78
N TYR A 83 29.99 -7.57 -3.34
CA TYR A 83 28.96 -8.52 -3.75
C TYR A 83 28.70 -8.46 -5.25
N VAL A 84 28.45 -7.26 -5.78
CA VAL A 84 28.22 -7.05 -7.22
C VAL A 84 29.44 -7.48 -8.04
N ALA A 85 30.65 -7.10 -7.61
CA ALA A 85 31.88 -7.47 -8.31
C ALA A 85 32.13 -8.99 -8.37
N SER A 86 31.69 -9.73 -7.35
CA SER A 86 31.86 -11.18 -7.29
C SER A 86 30.99 -11.96 -8.27
N LYS A 87 29.86 -11.38 -8.73
CA LYS A 87 28.83 -12.04 -9.54
C LYS A 87 28.22 -13.32 -8.94
N ARG A 88 28.41 -13.55 -7.63
CA ARG A 88 27.84 -14.69 -6.89
C ARG A 88 26.58 -14.33 -6.09
N PHE A 89 26.17 -13.07 -6.16
CA PHE A 89 25.06 -12.56 -5.39
C PHE A 89 23.90 -12.12 -6.26
N PHE A 90 22.69 -12.32 -5.73
CA PHE A 90 21.45 -11.82 -6.27
C PHE A 90 20.81 -10.82 -5.28
N TRP A 91 20.08 -9.83 -5.77
CA TRP A 91 19.15 -9.08 -4.94
C TRP A 91 17.94 -9.95 -4.58
N ASN A 92 17.50 -9.87 -3.33
CA ASN A 92 16.26 -10.48 -2.86
C ASN A 92 15.06 -9.69 -3.40
N ALA A 93 14.22 -10.32 -4.23
CA ALA A 93 13.01 -9.70 -4.77
C ALA A 93 11.82 -9.67 -3.79
N GLY A 94 11.98 -10.14 -2.55
CA GLY A 94 10.92 -10.22 -1.54
C GLY A 94 9.77 -11.18 -1.89
N ILE A 95 9.98 -12.04 -2.90
CA ILE A 95 9.00 -13.03 -3.36
C ILE A 95 9.42 -14.41 -2.86
N PHE A 96 8.53 -15.10 -2.16
CA PHE A 96 8.84 -16.37 -1.51
C PHE A 96 7.84 -17.47 -1.85
N CYS A 97 8.33 -18.69 -2.08
CA CYS A 97 7.52 -19.88 -2.29
C CYS A 97 7.92 -20.97 -1.29
N PHE A 98 6.98 -21.48 -0.52
CA PHE A 98 7.24 -22.51 0.49
C PHE A 98 5.98 -23.30 0.84
N ARG A 99 6.17 -24.53 1.35
CA ARG A 99 5.07 -25.27 1.99
C ARG A 99 4.71 -24.62 3.32
N ALA A 100 3.42 -24.55 3.63
CA ALA A 100 2.91 -23.93 4.85
C ALA A 100 3.55 -24.52 6.11
N GLN A 101 3.68 -25.85 6.18
CA GLN A 101 4.31 -26.53 7.31
C GLN A 101 5.79 -26.16 7.46
N VAL A 102 6.55 -26.11 6.37
CA VAL A 102 8.00 -25.79 6.39
C VAL A 102 8.24 -24.39 6.95
N MET A 103 7.44 -23.40 6.54
CA MET A 103 7.57 -22.04 7.08
C MET A 103 7.19 -21.98 8.56
N LEU A 104 6.12 -22.66 8.97
CA LEU A 104 5.71 -22.68 10.38
C LEU A 104 6.79 -23.32 11.28
N GLU A 105 7.44 -24.39 10.82
CA GLU A 105 8.57 -25.01 11.52
C GLU A 105 9.78 -24.07 11.63
N ALA A 106 10.10 -23.37 10.53
CA ALA A 106 11.17 -22.38 10.52
C ALA A 106 10.88 -21.21 11.48
N MET A 107 9.64 -20.70 11.48
CA MET A 107 9.22 -19.64 12.39
C MET A 107 9.22 -20.08 13.86
N ALA A 108 8.73 -21.29 14.16
CA ALA A 108 8.78 -21.85 15.51
C ALA A 108 10.23 -21.98 16.02
N LYS A 109 11.16 -22.32 15.14
CA LYS A 109 12.59 -22.43 15.48
C LYS A 109 13.28 -21.07 15.65
N HIS A 110 12.99 -20.11 14.78
CA HIS A 110 13.81 -18.89 14.65
C HIS A 110 13.16 -17.61 15.19
N CYS A 111 11.84 -17.61 15.36
CA CYS A 111 11.07 -16.49 15.90
C CYS A 111 9.82 -17.00 16.68
N PRO A 112 10.00 -17.80 17.75
CA PRO A 112 8.90 -18.39 18.53
C PRO A 112 7.90 -17.34 19.02
N ALA A 113 8.40 -16.22 19.56
CA ALA A 113 7.54 -15.12 20.03
C ALA A 113 6.61 -14.53 18.95
N VAL A 114 7.05 -14.52 17.68
CA VAL A 114 6.19 -14.06 16.57
C VAL A 114 5.11 -15.09 16.29
N ILE A 115 5.47 -16.37 16.17
CA ILE A 115 4.49 -17.40 15.81
C ILE A 115 3.48 -17.64 16.94
N ASP A 116 3.91 -17.60 18.20
CA ASP A 116 3.03 -17.78 19.36
C ASP A 116 1.98 -16.67 19.43
N ALA A 117 2.38 -15.40 19.25
CA ALA A 117 1.48 -14.26 19.22
C ALA A 117 0.49 -14.32 18.05
N VAL A 118 0.96 -14.71 16.85
CA VAL A 118 0.10 -14.81 15.66
C VAL A 118 -0.84 -16.02 15.74
N VAL A 119 -0.42 -17.13 16.36
CA VAL A 119 -1.30 -18.29 16.64
C VAL A 119 -2.40 -17.87 17.62
N ALA A 120 -2.05 -17.27 18.76
CA ALA A 120 -3.04 -16.79 19.73
C ALA A 120 -4.01 -15.79 19.09
N SER A 121 -3.50 -14.87 18.28
CA SER A 121 -4.30 -13.87 17.58
C SER A 121 -5.26 -14.48 16.54
N TYR A 122 -4.84 -15.56 15.88
CA TYR A 122 -5.67 -16.30 14.94
C TYR A 122 -6.72 -17.17 15.64
N GLU A 123 -6.38 -17.79 16.77
CA GLU A 123 -7.31 -18.59 17.58
C GLU A 123 -8.41 -17.73 18.21
N ASP A 124 -8.07 -16.51 18.59
CA ASP A 124 -8.97 -15.48 19.12
C ASP A 124 -9.56 -14.57 18.01
N SER A 125 -9.53 -15.02 16.75
CA SER A 125 -10.03 -14.23 15.62
C SER A 125 -11.56 -14.23 15.53
N HIS A 126 -12.12 -13.11 15.07
CA HIS A 126 -13.54 -13.01 14.73
C HIS A 126 -13.75 -13.30 13.24
N VAL A 127 -14.68 -14.22 12.93
CA VAL A 127 -15.02 -14.56 11.55
C VAL A 127 -16.38 -14.00 11.19
N SER A 128 -16.40 -13.01 10.29
CA SER A 128 -17.64 -12.52 9.67
C SER A 128 -17.84 -13.15 8.30
N ARG A 129 -19.08 -13.49 7.95
CA ARG A 129 -19.44 -14.12 6.68
C ARG A 129 -20.43 -13.23 5.93
N GLY A 130 -20.12 -12.93 4.67
CA GLY A 130 -21.01 -12.25 3.72
C GLY A 130 -21.42 -13.18 2.58
N GLU A 131 -22.16 -12.65 1.61
CA GLU A 131 -22.50 -13.39 0.38
C GLU A 131 -21.22 -13.71 -0.42
N GLY A 132 -20.73 -14.95 -0.29
CA GLY A 132 -19.60 -15.47 -1.05
C GLY A 132 -18.21 -15.13 -0.51
N PHE A 133 -18.09 -14.51 0.66
CA PHE A 133 -16.79 -14.25 1.30
C PHE A 133 -16.84 -14.44 2.82
N ALA A 134 -15.67 -14.72 3.39
CA ALA A 134 -15.44 -14.69 4.83
C ALA A 134 -14.29 -13.72 5.12
N ASN A 135 -14.44 -12.91 6.15
CA ASN A 135 -13.38 -12.07 6.69
C ASN A 135 -12.96 -12.66 8.05
N ILE A 136 -11.65 -12.75 8.27
CA ILE A 136 -11.05 -13.18 9.52
C ILE A 136 -10.32 -11.97 10.10
N GLU A 137 -10.92 -11.39 11.11
CA GLU A 137 -10.33 -10.29 11.87
C GLU A 137 -9.49 -10.86 13.01
N LEU A 138 -8.19 -10.67 12.91
CA LEU A 138 -7.24 -11.14 13.92
C LEU A 138 -7.38 -10.33 15.22
N SER A 139 -7.25 -11.00 16.37
CA SER A 139 -7.28 -10.31 17.68
C SER A 139 -6.14 -9.31 17.77
N SER A 140 -6.48 -8.03 17.89
CA SER A 140 -5.53 -6.90 17.92
C SER A 140 -4.66 -6.91 19.17
N GLU A 141 -5.21 -7.34 20.31
CA GLU A 141 -4.50 -7.48 21.58
C GLU A 141 -3.36 -8.49 21.45
N HIS A 142 -3.66 -9.71 20.98
CA HIS A 142 -2.66 -10.75 20.77
C HIS A 142 -1.67 -10.38 19.66
N PHE A 143 -2.14 -9.77 18.56
CA PHE A 143 -1.27 -9.38 17.46
C PHE A 143 -0.26 -8.29 17.86
N ALA A 144 -0.66 -7.36 18.74
CA ALA A 144 0.22 -6.30 19.25
C ALA A 144 1.42 -6.83 20.05
N MET A 145 1.34 -8.07 20.55
CA MET A 145 2.44 -8.74 21.25
C MET A 145 3.51 -9.29 20.31
N ALA A 146 3.21 -9.42 19.00
CA ALA A 146 4.15 -9.94 18.03
C ALA A 146 5.33 -8.95 17.84
N PRO A 147 6.59 -9.40 17.98
CA PRO A 147 7.74 -8.57 17.68
C PRO A 147 7.71 -8.01 16.25
N ARG A 148 7.99 -6.71 16.10
CA ARG A 148 8.09 -6.07 14.78
C ARG A 148 9.41 -6.43 14.10
N ILE A 149 9.40 -7.47 13.28
CA ILE A 149 10.56 -7.98 12.54
C ILE A 149 10.15 -8.43 11.13
N SER A 150 11.02 -8.26 10.14
CA SER A 150 10.78 -8.76 8.78
C SER A 150 10.97 -10.28 8.70
N LEU A 151 10.35 -10.92 7.71
CA LEU A 151 10.55 -12.34 7.45
C LEU A 151 12.01 -12.67 7.09
N ASP A 152 12.69 -11.73 6.42
CA ASP A 152 14.09 -11.83 6.02
C ASP A 152 15.00 -12.02 7.23
N HIS A 153 14.91 -11.14 8.23
CA HIS A 153 15.68 -11.26 9.48
C HIS A 153 15.17 -12.37 10.41
N ALA A 154 13.84 -12.55 10.48
CA ALA A 154 13.25 -13.52 11.38
C ALA A 154 13.61 -14.95 10.99
N VAL A 155 13.59 -15.25 9.69
CA VAL A 155 13.69 -16.60 9.13
C VAL A 155 14.77 -16.72 8.05
N MET A 156 14.80 -15.87 7.02
CA MET A 156 15.66 -16.10 5.84
C MET A 156 17.15 -16.05 6.18
N GLU A 157 17.62 -15.17 7.05
CA GLU A 157 19.04 -15.13 7.45
C GLU A 157 19.50 -16.37 8.25
N LYS A 158 18.55 -17.17 8.77
CA LYS A 158 18.83 -18.27 9.71
C LYS A 158 18.47 -19.65 9.15
N ALA A 159 17.59 -19.71 8.16
CA ALA A 159 17.13 -20.94 7.55
C ALA A 159 18.25 -21.59 6.71
N GLN A 160 18.32 -22.93 6.74
CA GLN A 160 19.36 -23.69 6.05
C GLN A 160 18.87 -24.34 4.75
N ASN A 161 17.55 -24.43 4.55
CA ASN A 161 16.89 -25.08 3.42
C ASN A 161 16.40 -24.06 2.38
N LEU A 162 17.20 -23.03 2.09
CA LEU A 162 16.83 -21.97 1.17
C LEU A 162 17.19 -22.32 -0.28
N ALA A 163 16.38 -21.88 -1.24
CA ALA A 163 16.69 -21.88 -2.66
C ALA A 163 16.55 -20.47 -3.23
N VAL A 164 17.36 -20.12 -4.21
CA VAL A 164 17.16 -18.91 -5.03
C VAL A 164 16.95 -19.33 -6.47
N VAL A 165 15.97 -18.73 -7.12
CA VAL A 165 15.75 -18.87 -8.56
C VAL A 165 16.20 -17.56 -9.23
N PRO A 166 17.37 -17.54 -9.88
CA PRO A 166 17.81 -16.38 -10.65
C PRO A 166 16.82 -16.08 -11.77
N CYS A 167 16.36 -14.84 -11.88
CA CYS A 167 15.48 -14.42 -12.96
C CYS A 167 15.76 -13.00 -13.44
N ASP A 168 15.53 -12.79 -14.72
CA ASP A 168 15.49 -11.47 -15.34
C ASP A 168 14.05 -11.18 -15.76
N MET A 169 13.30 -10.60 -14.83
CA MET A 169 11.88 -10.30 -14.99
C MET A 169 11.59 -8.80 -15.16
N GLU A 170 12.63 -8.00 -15.46
CA GLU A 170 12.55 -6.53 -15.47
C GLU A 170 11.91 -6.01 -14.17
N TRP A 171 12.48 -6.44 -13.05
CA TRP A 171 11.97 -6.18 -11.70
C TRP A 171 12.34 -4.78 -11.22
N ASN A 172 11.40 -4.13 -10.53
CA ASN A 172 11.62 -2.88 -9.81
C ASN A 172 10.78 -2.88 -8.51
N ASP A 173 11.37 -2.50 -7.38
CA ASP A 173 10.71 -2.48 -6.06
C ASP A 173 9.78 -1.27 -5.86
N ILE A 174 9.81 -0.29 -6.77
CA ILE A 174 9.13 1.00 -6.66
C ILE A 174 9.31 1.64 -5.27
N GLY A 175 10.47 1.41 -4.63
CA GLY A 175 10.71 1.79 -3.24
C GLY A 175 11.19 3.23 -3.06
N SER A 176 11.43 3.95 -4.17
CA SER A 176 11.94 5.32 -4.13
C SER A 176 11.47 6.17 -5.32
N TRP A 177 11.54 7.49 -5.18
CA TRP A 177 11.27 8.39 -6.31
C TRP A 177 12.28 8.22 -7.45
N ASN A 178 13.49 7.73 -7.18
CA ASN A 178 14.45 7.38 -8.22
C ASN A 178 13.96 6.19 -9.05
N ALA A 179 13.44 5.15 -8.39
CA ALA A 179 12.83 4.01 -9.06
C ALA A 179 11.63 4.42 -9.92
N MET A 180 10.78 5.33 -9.41
CA MET A 180 9.68 5.91 -10.18
C MET A 180 10.17 6.72 -11.39
N ALA A 181 11.24 7.48 -11.23
CA ALA A 181 11.83 8.25 -12.32
C ALA A 181 12.30 7.33 -13.46
N GLU A 182 12.91 6.18 -13.14
CA GLU A 182 13.42 5.23 -14.15
C GLU A 182 12.35 4.74 -15.13
N LEU A 183 11.08 4.76 -14.74
CA LEU A 183 9.92 4.38 -15.55
C LEU A 183 9.56 5.40 -16.64
N VAL A 184 10.07 6.63 -16.53
CA VAL A 184 9.78 7.73 -17.46
C VAL A 184 10.99 7.97 -18.35
N ALA A 185 10.83 7.90 -19.67
CA ALA A 185 11.94 8.14 -20.59
C ALA A 185 12.56 9.55 -20.38
N PRO A 186 13.90 9.67 -20.38
CA PRO A 186 14.55 10.96 -20.24
C PRO A 186 14.45 11.80 -21.53
N ASP A 187 14.45 13.12 -21.37
CA ASP A 187 14.65 14.08 -22.45
C ASP A 187 16.14 14.25 -22.81
N GLN A 188 16.45 15.21 -23.69
CA GLN A 188 17.82 15.49 -24.15
C GLN A 188 18.77 15.99 -23.06
N SER A 189 18.23 16.53 -21.96
CA SER A 189 18.98 17.05 -20.81
C SER A 189 18.90 16.10 -19.60
N GLY A 190 18.47 14.86 -19.80
CA GLY A 190 18.36 13.85 -18.74
C GLY A 190 17.13 13.99 -17.83
N ASN A 191 16.25 14.98 -18.09
CA ASN A 191 15.07 15.19 -17.26
C ASN A 191 14.00 14.15 -17.54
N ARG A 192 13.24 13.79 -16.51
CA ARG A 192 12.17 12.81 -16.57
C ARG A 192 10.90 13.46 -16.04
N ILE A 193 9.91 13.64 -16.92
CA ILE A 193 8.81 14.58 -16.71
C ILE A 193 7.45 13.87 -16.76
N ARG A 194 6.59 14.18 -15.80
CA ARG A 194 5.17 13.83 -15.79
C ARG A 194 4.33 15.05 -15.40
N GLY A 195 3.40 15.47 -16.26
CA GLY A 195 2.56 16.66 -16.02
C GLY A 195 2.99 17.89 -16.83
N ASP A 196 2.43 19.06 -16.50
CA ASP A 196 2.77 20.34 -17.17
C ASP A 196 3.97 20.98 -16.47
N VAL A 197 5.15 20.88 -17.11
CA VAL A 197 6.41 21.38 -16.56
C VAL A 197 7.09 22.30 -17.56
N ARG A 198 7.54 23.47 -17.08
CA ARG A 198 8.29 24.47 -17.83
C ARG A 198 9.69 24.59 -17.27
N MET A 199 10.68 24.37 -18.13
CA MET A 199 12.08 24.28 -17.71
C MET A 199 12.92 25.30 -18.46
N VAL A 200 13.81 25.97 -17.72
CA VAL A 200 14.89 26.81 -18.23
C VAL A 200 16.16 26.35 -17.53
N ASP A 201 17.20 25.98 -18.29
CA ASP A 201 18.48 25.51 -17.74
C ASP A 201 18.29 24.45 -16.63
N THR A 202 17.51 23.40 -16.91
CA THR A 202 17.23 22.30 -15.99
C THR A 202 17.76 20.98 -16.55
N ALA A 203 18.47 20.20 -15.72
CA ALA A 203 19.05 18.91 -16.14
C ALA A 203 18.90 17.81 -15.08
N ASP A 204 18.94 16.56 -15.53
CA ASP A 204 19.02 15.33 -14.72
C ASP A 204 17.97 15.19 -13.59
N SER A 205 16.85 15.91 -13.71
CA SER A 205 15.82 16.02 -12.68
C SER A 205 14.59 15.16 -12.99
N PHE A 206 13.95 14.62 -11.95
CA PHE A 206 12.63 14.01 -12.04
C PHE A 206 11.57 14.99 -11.54
N ILE A 207 10.61 15.34 -12.39
CA ILE A 207 9.59 16.34 -12.09
C ILE A 207 8.22 15.74 -12.38
N SER A 208 7.39 15.60 -11.35
CA SER A 208 6.05 15.02 -11.45
C SER A 208 5.02 15.96 -10.84
N SER A 209 3.95 16.24 -11.58
CA SER A 209 2.79 16.97 -11.09
C SER A 209 1.50 16.32 -11.57
N ASP A 210 0.53 16.21 -10.66
CA ASP A 210 -0.83 15.78 -11.00
C ASP A 210 -1.72 16.92 -11.51
N LYS A 211 -1.49 18.16 -11.06
CA LYS A 211 -2.38 19.30 -11.34
C LYS A 211 -1.68 20.62 -11.62
N ARG A 212 -0.72 21.05 -10.77
CA ARG A 212 -0.12 22.38 -10.91
C ARG A 212 0.91 22.40 -12.03
N VAL A 213 1.10 23.57 -12.65
CA VAL A 213 2.24 23.77 -13.54
C VAL A 213 3.49 23.94 -12.68
N ILE A 214 4.55 23.17 -12.95
CA ILE A 214 5.84 23.32 -12.27
C ILE A 214 6.79 24.11 -13.18
N GLY A 215 7.43 25.15 -12.63
CA GLY A 215 8.49 25.91 -13.29
C GLY A 215 9.84 25.63 -12.64
N THR A 216 10.86 25.30 -13.42
CA THR A 216 12.25 25.16 -12.96
C THR A 216 13.19 26.07 -13.74
N VAL A 217 14.11 26.72 -13.04
CA VAL A 217 15.08 27.65 -13.63
C VAL A 217 16.46 27.44 -12.99
N GLY A 218 17.45 27.01 -13.76
CA GLY A 218 18.85 26.90 -13.33
C GLY A 218 19.11 25.85 -12.24
N VAL A 219 18.39 24.72 -12.27
CA VAL A 219 18.48 23.66 -11.26
C VAL A 219 18.78 22.30 -11.89
N SER A 220 19.52 21.46 -11.20
CA SER A 220 19.83 20.10 -11.66
C SER A 220 19.75 19.10 -10.51
N ASP A 221 19.68 17.81 -10.85
CA ASP A 221 19.72 16.70 -9.89
C ASP A 221 18.64 16.76 -8.80
N LEU A 222 17.44 17.19 -9.18
CA LEU A 222 16.29 17.29 -8.27
C LEU A 222 15.25 16.21 -8.51
N VAL A 223 14.56 15.85 -7.44
CA VAL A 223 13.26 15.19 -7.44
C VAL A 223 12.25 16.21 -6.97
N ILE A 224 11.31 16.58 -7.84
CA ILE A 224 10.21 17.49 -7.56
C ILE A 224 8.90 16.73 -7.78
N VAL A 225 8.12 16.54 -6.73
CA VAL A 225 6.83 15.84 -6.79
C VAL A 225 5.76 16.72 -6.16
N ASP A 226 4.82 17.19 -6.98
CA ASP A 226 3.60 17.88 -6.55
C ASP A 226 2.44 16.88 -6.57
N SER A 227 2.04 16.43 -5.38
CA SER A 227 0.83 15.65 -5.15
C SER A 227 -0.24 16.52 -4.49
N PRO A 228 -1.52 16.12 -4.50
CA PRO A 228 -2.61 16.93 -3.92
C PRO A 228 -2.44 17.28 -2.44
N ASP A 229 -1.70 16.47 -1.69
CA ASP A 229 -1.48 16.55 -0.25
C ASP A 229 -0.12 17.18 0.13
N ALA A 230 0.88 17.17 -0.76
CA ALA A 230 2.21 17.70 -0.45
C ALA A 230 3.03 18.04 -1.70
N LEU A 231 3.98 18.96 -1.54
CA LEU A 231 5.06 19.21 -2.47
C LEU A 231 6.38 18.69 -1.86
N LEU A 232 7.04 17.77 -2.57
CA LEU A 232 8.38 17.33 -2.25
C LEU A 232 9.38 17.97 -3.22
N VAL A 233 10.43 18.57 -2.66
CA VAL A 233 11.64 18.96 -3.40
C VAL A 233 12.84 18.36 -2.67
N ALA A 234 13.55 17.46 -3.32
CA ALA A 234 14.72 16.78 -2.76
C ALA A 234 15.84 16.71 -3.81
N SER A 235 17.09 16.66 -3.35
CA SER A 235 18.16 16.25 -4.25
C SER A 235 18.04 14.74 -4.54
N ARG A 236 18.38 14.36 -5.77
CA ARG A 236 18.24 13.01 -6.29
C ARG A 236 19.07 11.98 -5.51
N ASP A 237 20.21 12.39 -4.97
CA ASP A 237 21.11 11.55 -4.16
C ASP A 237 20.58 11.32 -2.72
N ARG A 238 19.63 12.15 -2.26
CA ARG A 238 19.10 12.16 -0.89
C ARG A 238 17.64 11.72 -0.81
N VAL A 239 17.08 11.14 -1.87
CA VAL A 239 15.67 10.69 -1.91
C VAL A 239 15.32 9.72 -0.78
N GLN A 240 16.26 8.91 -0.31
CA GLN A 240 16.05 7.99 0.82
C GLN A 240 15.75 8.73 2.15
N ASP A 241 16.21 9.98 2.28
CA ASP A 241 15.94 10.80 3.46
C ASP A 241 14.48 11.28 3.56
N VAL A 242 13.66 11.10 2.52
CA VAL A 242 12.21 11.43 2.55
C VAL A 242 11.50 10.71 3.70
N LYS A 243 11.97 9.52 4.10
CA LYS A 243 11.48 8.80 5.28
C LYS A 243 11.58 9.63 6.57
N LYS A 244 12.62 10.46 6.71
CA LYS A 244 12.81 11.34 7.87
C LYS A 244 11.71 12.42 7.92
N LEU A 245 11.30 12.93 6.76
CA LEU A 245 10.17 13.87 6.67
C LEU A 245 8.87 13.18 7.08
N PHE A 246 8.62 11.97 6.59
CA PHE A 246 7.45 11.17 6.98
C PHE A 246 7.42 10.92 8.50
N GLU A 247 8.55 10.51 9.10
CA GLU A 247 8.65 10.30 10.55
C GLU A 247 8.38 11.58 11.35
N SER A 248 8.88 12.73 10.86
CA SER A 248 8.61 14.03 11.47
C SER A 248 7.13 14.42 11.39
N LEU A 249 6.48 14.24 10.24
CA LEU A 249 5.05 14.53 10.06
C LEU A 249 4.18 13.61 10.92
N LYS A 250 4.59 12.35 11.06
CA LYS A 250 3.93 11.38 11.95
C LYS A 250 4.04 11.80 13.41
N ALA A 251 5.23 12.23 13.84
CA ALA A 251 5.47 12.67 15.22
C ALA A 251 4.67 13.94 15.57
N SER A 252 4.41 14.82 14.60
CA SER A 252 3.59 16.03 14.80
C SER A 252 2.09 15.80 14.62
N GLY A 253 1.66 14.59 14.20
CA GLY A 253 0.26 14.30 13.90
C GLY A 253 -0.27 14.98 12.63
N HIS A 254 0.61 15.45 11.74
CA HIS A 254 0.23 16.24 10.57
C HIS A 254 -0.44 15.39 9.48
N GLU A 255 -1.62 15.75 9.00
CA GLU A 255 -2.47 14.89 8.15
C GLU A 255 -1.82 14.36 6.87
N ALA A 256 -0.86 15.08 6.28
CA ALA A 256 -0.06 14.65 5.13
C ALA A 256 0.66 13.29 5.30
N HIS A 257 0.80 12.75 6.52
CA HIS A 257 1.33 11.39 6.73
C HIS A 257 0.24 10.29 6.78
N LEU A 258 -1.04 10.66 6.96
CA LEU A 258 -2.16 9.74 7.17
C LEU A 258 -3.04 9.61 5.94
N LEU A 259 -3.30 10.72 5.26
CA LEU A 259 -4.33 10.81 4.24
C LEU A 259 -3.73 11.30 2.95
N HIS A 260 -3.78 10.43 1.93
CA HIS A 260 -3.90 10.95 0.59
C HIS A 260 -5.25 11.69 0.50
N SER A 261 -5.33 12.81 -0.22
CA SER A 261 -6.55 13.62 -0.31
C SER A 261 -7.78 12.77 -0.68
N THR A 262 -7.56 11.67 -1.42
CA THR A 262 -8.56 10.66 -1.79
C THR A 262 -8.36 9.38 -1.01
N VAL A 263 -9.44 8.91 -0.41
CA VAL A 263 -9.48 7.70 0.41
C VAL A 263 -10.38 6.66 -0.25
N HIS A 264 -9.86 5.44 -0.40
CA HIS A 264 -10.60 4.31 -0.97
C HIS A 264 -11.39 3.54 0.08
N ARG A 265 -12.61 3.14 -0.28
CA ARG A 265 -13.54 2.37 0.54
C ARG A 265 -14.20 1.26 -0.31
N PRO A 266 -14.72 0.19 0.30
CA PRO A 266 -15.41 -0.88 -0.45
C PRO A 266 -16.60 -0.39 -1.30
N TRP A 267 -17.21 0.74 -0.93
CA TRP A 267 -18.31 1.36 -1.68
C TRP A 267 -17.88 2.36 -2.75
N GLY A 268 -16.60 2.78 -2.77
CA GLY A 268 -16.11 3.83 -3.66
C GLY A 268 -15.00 4.67 -3.05
N THR A 269 -15.06 6.00 -3.17
CA THR A 269 -14.03 6.91 -2.66
C THR A 269 -14.62 8.17 -2.05
N TYR A 270 -13.87 8.83 -1.17
CA TYR A 270 -14.08 10.24 -0.90
C TYR A 270 -12.78 11.01 -1.04
N THR A 271 -12.86 12.25 -1.49
CA THR A 271 -11.74 13.18 -1.58
C THR A 271 -12.04 14.41 -0.74
N VAL A 272 -11.17 14.78 0.19
CA VAL A 272 -11.27 16.10 0.86
C VAL A 272 -10.80 17.15 -0.14
N LEU A 273 -11.70 18.07 -0.51
CA LEU A 273 -11.43 19.15 -1.46
C LEU A 273 -10.87 20.38 -0.76
N GLU A 274 -11.40 20.70 0.42
CA GLU A 274 -11.01 21.85 1.22
C GLU A 274 -11.43 21.64 2.68
N GLU A 275 -10.67 22.19 3.61
CA GLU A 275 -10.96 22.16 5.04
C GLU A 275 -10.51 23.47 5.69
N GLY A 276 -11.33 23.98 6.60
CA GLY A 276 -11.06 25.16 7.40
C GLY A 276 -11.61 24.99 8.82
N GLU A 277 -11.49 26.03 9.64
CA GLU A 277 -11.81 25.97 11.08
C GLU A 277 -13.22 25.43 11.39
N ARG A 278 -14.20 25.68 10.52
CA ARG A 278 -15.61 25.32 10.75
C ARG A 278 -16.29 24.62 9.57
N PHE A 279 -15.51 24.19 8.58
CA PHE A 279 -16.06 23.50 7.42
C PHE A 279 -15.11 22.48 6.83
N LYS A 280 -15.69 21.46 6.19
CA LYS A 280 -14.95 20.46 5.40
C LYS A 280 -15.76 20.11 4.18
N ILE A 281 -15.12 20.17 3.01
CA ILE A 281 -15.76 19.86 1.73
C ILE A 281 -15.21 18.54 1.22
N LYS A 282 -16.08 17.58 0.94
CA LYS A 282 -15.72 16.28 0.37
C LYS A 282 -16.40 16.08 -0.98
N ARG A 283 -15.67 15.51 -1.93
CA ARG A 283 -16.23 14.84 -3.10
C ARG A 283 -16.39 13.37 -2.78
N ILE A 284 -17.60 12.85 -2.76
CA ILE A 284 -17.87 11.43 -2.50
C ILE A 284 -18.32 10.77 -3.80
N GLU A 285 -17.67 9.65 -4.16
CA GLU A 285 -18.00 8.84 -5.32
C GLU A 285 -18.41 7.43 -4.88
N VAL A 286 -19.66 7.05 -5.14
CA VAL A 286 -20.23 5.75 -4.77
C VAL A 286 -20.43 4.92 -6.02
N LYS A 287 -19.85 3.72 -6.05
CA LYS A 287 -19.96 2.79 -7.17
C LYS A 287 -21.39 2.23 -7.30
N PRO A 288 -21.84 1.82 -8.50
CA PRO A 288 -23.16 1.23 -8.72
C PRO A 288 -23.52 0.11 -7.74
N GLY A 289 -24.71 0.17 -7.15
CA GLY A 289 -25.21 -0.82 -6.19
C GLY A 289 -24.51 -0.81 -4.83
N ARG A 290 -23.66 0.18 -4.54
CA ARG A 290 -22.99 0.34 -3.25
C ARG A 290 -23.63 1.44 -2.42
N ARG A 291 -23.37 1.38 -1.11
CA ARG A 291 -23.89 2.33 -0.12
C ARG A 291 -22.90 2.56 1.01
N LEU A 292 -23.01 3.72 1.64
CA LEU A 292 -22.33 4.01 2.89
C LEU A 292 -23.07 3.34 4.06
N SER A 293 -22.38 3.20 5.20
CA SER A 293 -23.00 2.72 6.43
C SER A 293 -24.09 3.68 6.90
N LEU A 294 -25.10 3.18 7.62
CA LEU A 294 -26.07 4.08 8.27
C LEU A 294 -25.36 4.71 9.46
N GLN A 295 -25.27 6.03 9.47
CA GLN A 295 -24.44 6.74 10.44
C GLN A 295 -25.12 8.01 10.96
N MET A 296 -24.55 8.59 12.02
CA MET A 296 -24.97 9.84 12.63
C MET A 296 -23.74 10.55 13.21
N HIS A 297 -23.78 11.88 13.20
CA HIS A 297 -22.77 12.75 13.81
C HIS A 297 -23.41 13.63 14.89
N HIS A 298 -22.69 13.91 15.97
CA HIS A 298 -23.22 14.68 17.10
C HIS A 298 -22.93 16.18 17.01
N HIS A 299 -21.93 16.58 16.21
CA HIS A 299 -21.39 17.94 16.27
C HIS A 299 -21.39 18.69 14.94
N ARG A 300 -21.91 18.09 13.86
CA ARG A 300 -21.96 18.69 12.53
C ARG A 300 -23.27 18.47 11.81
N SER A 301 -23.61 19.44 10.97
CA SER A 301 -24.59 19.31 9.89
C SER A 301 -23.90 19.15 8.55
N GLU A 302 -24.61 18.64 7.56
CA GLU A 302 -24.06 18.40 6.23
C GLU A 302 -25.00 18.91 5.14
N HIS A 303 -24.45 19.39 4.04
CA HIS A 303 -25.19 19.69 2.83
C HIS A 303 -24.66 18.84 1.69
N TRP A 304 -25.52 18.03 1.08
CA TRP A 304 -25.14 17.15 -0.02
C TRP A 304 -25.74 17.64 -1.33
N VAL A 305 -24.92 17.81 -2.36
CA VAL A 305 -25.33 18.18 -3.72
C VAL A 305 -24.94 17.07 -4.68
N VAL A 306 -25.91 16.56 -5.46
CA VAL A 306 -25.64 15.53 -6.46
C VAL A 306 -25.02 16.17 -7.71
N VAL A 307 -23.79 15.79 -8.03
CA VAL A 307 -23.05 16.27 -9.22
C VAL A 307 -23.28 15.38 -10.43
N SER A 308 -23.39 14.07 -10.21
CA SER A 308 -23.60 13.08 -11.27
C SER A 308 -24.32 11.85 -10.73
N GLY A 309 -25.18 11.24 -11.53
CA GLY A 309 -25.94 10.04 -11.15
C GLY A 309 -27.20 10.33 -10.35
N THR A 310 -27.66 9.31 -9.64
CA THR A 310 -28.87 9.36 -8.78
C THR A 310 -28.50 8.92 -7.38
N ALA A 311 -28.81 9.74 -6.37
CA ALA A 311 -28.61 9.42 -4.97
C ALA A 311 -29.91 8.93 -4.34
N LYS A 312 -29.85 7.78 -3.68
CA LYS A 312 -30.86 7.36 -2.72
C LYS A 312 -30.35 7.69 -1.32
N ILE A 313 -31.07 8.54 -0.58
CA ILE A 313 -30.61 9.10 0.69
C ILE A 313 -31.62 8.79 1.78
N ILE A 314 -31.13 8.27 2.91
CA ILE A 314 -31.87 8.27 4.18
C ILE A 314 -31.49 9.55 4.92
N ASN A 315 -32.46 10.33 5.39
CA ASN A 315 -32.26 11.50 6.24
C ASN A 315 -33.31 11.51 7.35
N GLY A 316 -32.92 11.10 8.56
CA GLY A 316 -33.85 10.81 9.63
C GLY A 316 -34.77 9.65 9.23
N ASP A 317 -36.08 9.92 9.22
CA ASP A 317 -37.13 8.96 8.84
C ASP A 317 -37.53 9.04 7.37
N GLU A 318 -36.93 9.97 6.61
CA GLU A 318 -37.25 10.18 5.19
C GLU A 318 -36.29 9.44 4.27
N GLU A 319 -36.84 8.91 3.18
CA GLU A 319 -36.09 8.36 2.05
C GLU A 319 -36.27 9.27 0.83
N LEU A 320 -35.16 9.84 0.34
CA LEU A 320 -35.12 10.78 -0.77
C LEU A 320 -34.43 10.14 -1.98
N LEU A 321 -34.96 10.41 -3.17
CA LEU A 321 -34.28 10.08 -4.43
C LEU A 321 -33.92 11.39 -5.15
N LEU A 322 -32.63 11.71 -5.21
CA LEU A 322 -32.13 12.96 -5.78
C LEU A 322 -31.38 12.70 -7.09
N ALA A 323 -31.72 13.45 -8.12
CA ALA A 323 -31.02 13.51 -9.39
C ALA A 323 -29.93 14.59 -9.37
N THR A 324 -29.14 14.63 -10.44
CA THR A 324 -28.10 15.65 -10.65
C THR A 324 -28.64 17.07 -10.46
N ASN A 325 -27.86 17.92 -9.79
CA ASN A 325 -28.16 19.30 -9.39
C ASN A 325 -29.28 19.45 -8.33
N GLN A 326 -29.73 18.35 -7.72
CA GLN A 326 -30.57 18.40 -6.51
C GLN A 326 -29.71 18.25 -5.25
N SER A 327 -30.25 18.67 -4.11
CA SER A 327 -29.51 18.67 -2.84
C SER A 327 -30.39 18.37 -1.65
N THR A 328 -29.76 18.01 -0.53
CA THR A 328 -30.41 17.85 0.77
C THR A 328 -29.51 18.37 1.89
N TYR A 329 -30.15 18.80 2.97
CA TYR A 329 -29.49 19.20 4.21
C TYR A 329 -29.71 18.11 5.25
N ILE A 330 -28.63 17.59 5.83
CA ILE A 330 -28.62 16.61 6.89
C ILE A 330 -28.42 17.35 8.22
N PRO A 331 -29.46 17.43 9.07
CA PRO A 331 -29.34 18.05 10.38
C PRO A 331 -28.39 17.28 11.30
N CYS A 332 -27.79 18.00 12.25
CA CYS A 332 -27.00 17.39 13.31
C CYS A 332 -27.83 16.39 14.12
N GLY A 333 -27.27 15.22 14.45
CA GLY A 333 -27.97 14.15 15.16
C GLY A 333 -28.95 13.33 14.32
N HIS A 334 -29.11 13.62 13.02
CA HIS A 334 -29.91 12.78 12.14
C HIS A 334 -29.13 11.56 11.66
N LYS A 335 -29.79 10.40 11.70
CA LYS A 335 -29.32 9.21 11.00
C LYS A 335 -29.39 9.45 9.49
N HIS A 336 -28.33 9.16 8.78
CA HIS A 336 -28.28 9.34 7.34
C HIS A 336 -27.45 8.27 6.64
N ARG A 337 -27.78 8.04 5.37
CA ARG A 337 -27.10 7.07 4.50
C ARG A 337 -27.17 7.54 3.05
N LEU A 338 -26.05 7.39 2.34
CA LEU A 338 -25.97 7.58 0.90
C LEU A 338 -25.89 6.22 0.19
N GLU A 339 -26.73 6.01 -0.82
CA GLU A 339 -26.75 4.82 -1.68
C GLU A 339 -26.78 5.23 -3.15
N ASN A 340 -26.07 4.46 -3.99
CA ASN A 340 -26.15 4.57 -5.45
C ASN A 340 -27.02 3.41 -6.01
N PRO A 341 -28.32 3.63 -6.26
CA PRO A 341 -29.19 2.64 -6.90
C PRO A 341 -28.98 2.54 -8.42
N GLY A 342 -28.15 3.43 -9.00
CA GLY A 342 -27.94 3.56 -10.42
C GLY A 342 -26.95 2.55 -11.02
N LYS A 343 -26.69 2.73 -12.32
CA LYS A 343 -25.74 1.93 -13.11
C LYS A 343 -24.45 2.66 -13.47
N ILE A 344 -24.35 3.95 -13.11
CA ILE A 344 -23.15 4.78 -13.27
C ILE A 344 -22.68 5.25 -11.90
N ASP A 345 -21.45 5.75 -11.82
CA ASP A 345 -20.92 6.31 -10.57
C ASP A 345 -21.77 7.51 -10.11
N LEU A 346 -22.16 7.47 -8.83
CA LEU A 346 -22.82 8.58 -8.15
C LEU A 346 -21.74 9.46 -7.56
N VAL A 347 -21.76 10.75 -7.89
CA VAL A 347 -20.85 11.76 -7.34
C VAL A 347 -21.65 12.81 -6.61
N ILE A 348 -21.30 13.07 -5.34
CA ILE A 348 -21.84 14.18 -4.56
C ILE A 348 -20.73 15.09 -4.05
N ILE A 349 -21.06 16.37 -3.84
CA ILE A 349 -20.29 17.25 -2.96
C ILE A 349 -21.00 17.31 -1.61
N GLU A 350 -20.26 16.98 -0.57
CA GLU A 350 -20.66 17.12 0.82
C GLU A 350 -19.95 18.34 1.41
N VAL A 351 -20.73 19.26 1.99
CA VAL A 351 -20.22 20.37 2.80
C VAL A 351 -20.60 20.10 4.23
N GLN A 352 -19.61 19.84 5.08
CA GLN A 352 -19.79 19.69 6.51
C GLN A 352 -19.63 21.05 7.18
N SER A 353 -20.45 21.34 8.19
CA SER A 353 -20.37 22.56 8.99
C SER A 353 -20.66 22.26 10.46
N GLY A 354 -19.77 22.72 11.35
CA GLY A 354 -19.84 22.46 12.78
C GLY A 354 -18.57 22.87 13.52
N ASP A 355 -18.62 22.84 14.86
CA ASP A 355 -17.48 23.13 15.72
C ASP A 355 -16.49 21.95 15.84
N TYR A 356 -16.92 20.75 15.42
CA TYR A 356 -16.10 19.55 15.36
C TYR A 356 -16.40 18.72 14.11
N LEU A 357 -15.35 18.39 13.35
CA LEU A 357 -15.46 17.73 12.04
C LEU A 357 -14.64 16.43 11.94
N GLY A 358 -14.21 15.89 13.09
CA GLY A 358 -13.53 14.60 13.17
C GLY A 358 -14.38 13.44 12.64
N GLU A 359 -13.75 12.28 12.41
CA GLU A 359 -14.46 11.04 12.02
C GLU A 359 -14.68 10.07 13.20
N ASP A 360 -14.28 10.45 14.41
CA ASP A 360 -14.39 9.70 15.65
C ASP A 360 -15.72 9.90 16.39
N ASP A 361 -16.49 10.95 16.07
CA ASP A 361 -17.85 11.16 16.58
C ASP A 361 -18.93 10.39 15.79
N ILE A 362 -18.52 9.64 14.76
CA ILE A 362 -19.42 8.91 13.87
C ILE A 362 -19.98 7.67 14.58
N VAL A 363 -21.29 7.66 14.84
CA VAL A 363 -22.00 6.48 15.35
C VAL A 363 -22.54 5.66 14.17
N ARG A 364 -22.16 4.39 14.06
CA ARG A 364 -22.60 3.47 12.98
C ARG A 364 -23.64 2.49 13.50
N PHE A 365 -24.76 2.36 12.78
CA PHE A 365 -25.90 1.52 13.19
C PHE A 365 -26.10 0.27 12.33
N ASP A 366 -25.69 0.33 11.06
CA ASP A 366 -25.76 -0.79 10.12
C ASP A 366 -24.58 -0.65 9.15
N ASP A 367 -23.48 -1.32 9.52
CA ASP A 367 -22.24 -1.37 8.75
C ASP A 367 -21.98 -2.79 8.23
N VAL A 368 -22.25 -2.98 6.93
CA VAL A 368 -21.93 -4.22 6.21
C VAL A 368 -20.42 -4.39 5.94
N TYR A 369 -19.59 -3.46 6.39
CA TYR A 369 -18.14 -3.44 6.17
C TYR A 369 -17.31 -3.69 7.43
N GLY A 370 -17.94 -4.01 8.57
CA GLY A 370 -17.25 -4.50 9.77
C GLY A 370 -16.39 -3.46 10.51
N ARG A 371 -16.79 -2.18 10.52
CA ARG A 371 -16.10 -1.08 11.23
C ARG A 371 -16.97 -0.51 12.36
N ALA A 372 -17.83 -1.35 12.93
CA ALA A 372 -18.76 -1.01 14.00
C ALA A 372 -18.05 -0.98 15.35
#